data_AF-A0A1R1ML03-F1
#
_entry.id   AF-A0A1R1ML03-F1
#
_cell.length_a   1.000
_cell.length_b   1.000
_cell.length_c   1.000
_cell.angle_alpha   90.00
_cell.angle_beta   90.00
_cell.angle_gamma   90.00
#
_symmetry.space_group_name_H-M   'P 1'
#
loop_
_entity.id
_entity.type
_entity.pdbx_description
1 polymer ?
#
loop_
_entity_poly.entity_id
_entity_poly.type
_entity_poly.pdbx_seq_one_letter_code
_entity_poly.pdbx_strand_id
1 'polypeptide(L)'
;MLNEPVKGKINDFEQFLKLLEFLGDDVLFKLKCGNDHILFCSEHGEFTTISNGAPITAQDLKKKLSKWVIMEKKEITFTIIPAIDKCPDGEKISKNDLINIIESIKYIRQIPARFKIKILNDEKVPSILKRFSRHPVERELILNSSSFSLLDLCKWEKEGAIKLEKINLMDRIAPLFAGIAFVFIAATAVISFFPFGRTIVTYVKLQELENEINCKRILNYRIPEILPVKDAFLNRIYYKNGKLISPGPDRRIGTKDDIVLKLPDLKGSSLFVIP
;
A
#
# COMPACT_ATOMS: atom_id res chain seq x y z
N MET A 1 -51.73 27.23 22.97
CA MET A 1 -51.72 25.84 22.46
C MET A 1 -50.28 25.38 22.52
N LEU A 2 -49.98 24.39 23.35
CA LEU A 2 -48.63 23.79 23.42
C LEU A 2 -48.45 22.97 22.14
N ASN A 3 -47.69 23.51 21.19
CA ASN A 3 -47.40 22.80 19.95
C ASN A 3 -46.58 21.55 20.29
N GLU A 4 -47.15 20.37 20.04
CA GLU A 4 -46.48 19.10 20.32
C GLU A 4 -45.19 18.97 19.49
N PRO A 5 -44.14 18.35 20.05
CA PRO A 5 -42.86 18.19 19.36
C PRO A 5 -43.01 17.25 18.17
N VAL A 6 -42.65 17.73 16.97
CA VAL A 6 -42.67 16.95 15.74
C VAL A 6 -41.44 16.04 15.69
N LYS A 7 -41.65 14.72 15.49
CA LYS A 7 -40.57 13.73 15.41
C LYS A 7 -40.58 13.06 14.05
N GLY A 8 -39.38 12.74 13.55
CA GLY A 8 -39.26 12.02 12.29
C GLY A 8 -37.89 11.41 12.08
N LYS A 9 -37.72 10.80 10.92
CA LYS A 9 -36.51 10.11 10.47
C LYS A 9 -35.96 10.82 9.24
N ILE A 10 -34.64 10.92 9.16
CA ILE A 10 -33.89 11.47 8.03
C ILE A 10 -33.13 10.31 7.40
N ASN A 11 -33.57 9.90 6.22
CA ASN A 11 -32.91 8.84 5.46
C ASN A 11 -31.78 9.40 4.58
N ASP A 12 -31.88 10.68 4.23
CA ASP A 12 -30.88 11.40 3.43
C ASP A 12 -30.75 12.85 3.88
N PHE A 13 -29.54 13.41 3.78
CA PHE A 13 -29.25 14.80 4.12
C PHE A 13 -30.01 15.81 3.23
N GLU A 14 -30.55 15.41 2.08
CA GLU A 14 -31.50 16.23 1.32
C GLU A 14 -32.80 16.52 2.07
N GLN A 15 -33.31 15.53 2.81
CA GLN A 15 -34.48 15.75 3.66
C GLN A 15 -34.15 16.71 4.79
N PHE A 16 -32.90 16.67 5.28
CA PHE A 16 -32.43 17.61 6.29
C PHE A 16 -32.33 19.05 5.76
N LEU A 17 -31.83 19.24 4.54
CA LEU A 17 -31.79 20.56 3.88
C LEU A 17 -33.20 21.15 3.76
N LYS A 18 -34.15 20.37 3.24
CA LYS A 18 -35.55 20.79 3.15
C LYS A 18 -36.11 21.17 4.52
N LEU A 19 -35.84 20.37 5.56
CA LEU A 19 -36.27 20.70 6.92
C LEU A 19 -35.71 22.04 7.40
N LEU A 20 -34.44 22.34 7.12
CA LEU A 20 -33.85 23.64 7.48
C LEU A 20 -34.45 24.82 6.73
N GLU A 21 -34.84 24.64 5.47
CA GLU A 21 -35.55 25.68 4.73
C GLU A 21 -36.89 26.03 5.41
N PHE A 22 -37.64 25.02 5.86
CA PHE A 22 -38.94 25.17 6.53
C PHE A 22 -38.87 25.57 8.01
N LEU A 23 -37.70 25.46 8.65
CA LEU A 23 -37.53 25.94 10.02
C LEU A 23 -37.62 27.48 10.02
N GLY A 24 -38.65 27.99 10.68
CA GLY A 24 -38.81 29.41 11.01
C GLY A 24 -37.94 29.81 12.19
N ASP A 25 -38.07 31.07 12.61
CA ASP A 25 -37.40 31.58 13.79
C ASP A 25 -37.98 30.96 15.08
N ASP A 26 -37.16 30.92 16.14
CA ASP A 26 -37.53 30.48 17.50
C ASP A 26 -37.90 29.00 17.65
N VAL A 27 -37.08 28.15 17.02
CA VAL A 27 -37.25 26.68 17.05
C VAL A 27 -36.00 25.99 17.58
N LEU A 28 -36.21 24.98 18.44
CA LEU A 28 -35.17 24.02 18.82
C LEU A 28 -35.27 22.78 17.94
N PHE A 29 -34.24 22.55 17.15
CA PHE A 29 -34.15 21.38 16.29
C PHE A 29 -33.10 20.42 16.80
N LYS A 30 -33.49 19.20 17.16
CA LYS A 30 -32.59 18.14 17.65
C LYS A 30 -32.34 17.12 16.56
N LEU A 31 -31.09 16.90 16.17
CA LEU A 31 -30.64 15.72 15.44
C LEU A 31 -30.04 14.70 16.38
N LYS A 32 -30.33 13.42 16.17
CA LYS A 32 -29.75 12.31 16.91
C LYS A 32 -29.27 11.21 15.96
N CYS A 33 -28.07 10.70 16.21
CA CYS A 33 -27.44 9.59 15.49
C CYS A 33 -26.83 8.60 16.49
N GLY A 34 -27.54 7.50 16.78
CA GLY A 34 -27.19 6.61 17.89
C GLY A 34 -27.28 7.31 19.25
N ASN A 35 -26.19 7.34 20.01
CA ASN A 35 -26.13 8.01 21.32
C ASN A 35 -25.74 9.50 21.24
N ASP A 36 -25.20 9.93 20.09
CA ASP A 36 -24.81 11.32 19.88
C ASP A 36 -26.02 12.15 19.41
N HIS A 37 -26.07 13.42 19.83
CA HIS A 37 -27.07 14.36 19.37
C HIS A 37 -26.48 15.76 19.21
N ILE A 38 -27.11 16.55 18.33
CA ILE A 38 -26.81 17.96 18.09
C ILE A 38 -28.15 18.71 18.19
N LEU A 39 -28.18 19.77 18.98
CA LEU A 39 -29.30 20.70 19.06
C LEU A 39 -28.93 21.96 18.27
N PHE A 40 -29.85 22.43 17.45
CA PHE A 40 -29.78 23.67 16.71
C PHE A 40 -30.86 24.56 17.29
N CYS A 41 -30.43 25.65 17.93
CA CYS A 41 -31.31 26.64 18.51
C CYS A 41 -31.36 27.84 17.57
N SER A 42 -32.51 28.14 16.97
CA SER A 42 -32.67 29.26 16.05
C SER A 42 -33.24 30.48 16.78
N GLU A 43 -32.61 31.64 16.62
CA GLU A 43 -33.09 32.93 17.12
C GLU A 43 -32.78 33.99 16.05
N HIS A 44 -33.80 34.70 15.55
CA HIS A 44 -33.63 35.76 14.52
C HIS A 44 -32.77 35.36 13.30
N GLY A 45 -32.98 34.17 12.72
CA GLY A 45 -32.22 33.68 11.56
C GLY A 45 -30.80 33.17 11.84
N GLU A 46 -30.36 33.20 13.10
CA GLU A 46 -29.05 32.69 13.54
C GLU A 46 -29.21 31.41 14.36
N PHE A 47 -28.30 30.46 14.17
CA PHE A 47 -28.30 29.18 14.86
C PHE A 47 -27.17 29.10 15.87
N THR A 48 -27.52 28.78 17.12
CA THR A 48 -26.54 28.28 18.10
C THR A 48 -26.56 26.76 18.11
N THR A 49 -25.40 26.14 17.94
CA THR A 49 -25.29 24.66 17.94
C THR A 49 -24.76 24.13 19.25
N ILE A 50 -25.42 23.12 19.80
CA ILE A 50 -25.12 22.55 21.12
C ILE A 50 -24.98 21.04 20.96
N SER A 51 -23.95 20.47 21.58
CA SER A 51 -23.80 19.02 21.69
C SER A 51 -23.48 18.66 23.13
N ASN A 52 -24.15 17.63 23.65
CA ASN A 52 -23.92 17.13 25.01
C ASN A 52 -24.02 18.23 26.09
N GLY A 53 -24.92 19.19 25.90
CA GLY A 53 -25.15 20.29 26.84
C GLY A 53 -24.17 21.47 26.75
N ALA A 54 -23.21 21.45 25.83
CA ALA A 54 -22.27 22.55 25.61
C ALA A 54 -22.38 23.11 24.17
N PRO A 55 -22.27 24.44 23.99
CA PRO A 55 -22.11 25.04 22.66
C PRO A 55 -20.90 24.44 21.95
N ILE A 56 -21.02 24.19 20.65
CA ILE A 56 -19.91 23.68 19.82
C ILE A 56 -19.56 24.67 18.73
N THR A 57 -18.32 24.61 18.27
CA THR A 57 -17.85 25.46 17.17
C THR A 57 -18.37 24.98 15.83
N ALA A 58 -18.35 25.85 14.80
CA ALA A 58 -18.67 25.45 13.43
C ALA A 58 -17.77 24.30 12.93
N GLN A 59 -16.52 24.26 13.38
CA GLN A 59 -15.58 23.19 13.05
C GLN A 59 -15.95 21.85 13.71
N ASP A 60 -16.35 21.87 14.97
CA ASP A 60 -16.82 20.68 15.68
C ASP A 60 -18.12 20.14 15.08
N LEU A 61 -19.02 21.04 14.66
CA LEU A 61 -20.22 20.68 13.92
C LEU A 61 -19.86 19.94 12.62
N LYS A 62 -19.00 20.53 11.80
CA LYS A 62 -18.50 19.90 10.55
C LYS A 62 -17.91 18.52 10.81
N LYS A 63 -17.11 18.37 11.87
CA LYS A 63 -16.49 17.11 12.28
C LYS A 63 -17.52 16.05 12.67
N LYS A 64 -18.49 16.41 13.53
CA LYS A 64 -19.56 15.50 13.96
C LYS A 64 -20.41 15.02 12.79
N LEU A 65 -20.83 15.94 11.93
CA LEU A 65 -21.62 15.63 10.74
C LEU A 65 -20.83 14.72 9.77
N SER A 66 -19.54 15.03 9.54
CA SER A 66 -18.66 14.18 8.71
C SER A 66 -18.55 12.75 9.26
N LYS A 67 -18.44 12.60 10.59
CA LYS A 67 -18.37 11.30 11.25
C LYS A 67 -19.68 10.52 11.09
N TRP A 68 -20.83 11.16 11.27
CA TRP A 68 -22.14 10.51 11.13
C TRP A 68 -22.36 9.96 9.72
N VAL A 69 -21.91 10.68 8.69
CA VAL A 69 -22.08 10.28 7.28
C VAL A 69 -21.25 9.06 6.91
N ILE A 70 -20.05 8.95 7.48
CA ILE A 70 -19.12 7.83 7.24
C ILE A 70 -19.51 6.61 8.09
N MET A 71 -20.14 6.81 9.25
CA MET A 71 -20.71 5.74 10.07
C MET A 71 -22.05 5.28 9.49
N GLU A 72 -22.03 4.66 8.30
CA GLU A 72 -23.19 4.22 7.48
C GLU A 72 -24.30 3.41 8.20
N LYS A 73 -24.10 3.02 9.46
CA LYS A 73 -24.95 2.07 10.21
C LYS A 73 -25.94 2.73 11.18
N LYS A 74 -26.04 4.05 11.26
CA LYS A 74 -26.90 4.72 12.26
C LYS A 74 -27.98 5.58 11.61
N GLU A 75 -29.22 5.26 11.94
CA GLU A 75 -30.39 6.06 11.56
C GLU A 75 -30.32 7.44 12.19
N ILE A 76 -30.50 8.49 11.39
CA ILE A 76 -30.55 9.87 11.86
C ILE A 76 -32.02 10.21 12.12
N THR A 77 -32.35 10.56 13.36
CA THR A 77 -33.69 11.00 13.75
C THR A 77 -33.68 12.47 14.09
N PHE A 78 -34.81 13.15 13.88
CA PHE A 78 -34.98 14.54 14.26
C PHE A 78 -36.15 14.75 15.22
N THR A 79 -36.07 15.82 16.00
CA THR A 79 -37.17 16.31 16.84
C THR A 79 -37.19 17.82 16.77
N ILE A 80 -38.34 18.38 16.41
CA ILE A 80 -38.58 19.83 16.37
C ILE A 80 -39.37 20.17 17.62
N ILE A 81 -38.84 21.08 18.43
CA ILE A 81 -39.52 21.61 19.61
C ILE A 81 -39.75 23.10 19.34
N PRO A 82 -41.00 23.50 19.08
CA PRO A 82 -41.35 24.90 18.90
C PRO A 82 -41.27 25.65 20.23
N ALA A 83 -40.79 26.89 20.17
CA ALA A 83 -40.64 27.84 21.27
C ALA A 83 -39.51 27.52 22.26
N ILE A 84 -38.60 28.48 22.36
CA ILE A 84 -37.58 28.59 23.39
C ILE A 84 -37.50 30.08 23.73
N ASP A 85 -37.48 30.43 25.02
CA ASP A 85 -37.47 31.85 25.42
C ASP A 85 -36.15 32.55 25.05
N LYS A 86 -35.05 31.80 24.96
CA LYS A 86 -33.74 32.31 24.53
C LYS A 86 -32.78 31.18 24.15
N CYS A 87 -31.95 31.38 23.13
CA CYS A 87 -30.85 30.46 22.85
C CYS A 87 -29.71 30.63 23.86
N PRO A 88 -29.00 29.55 24.23
CA PRO A 88 -27.82 29.66 25.09
C PRO A 88 -26.71 30.42 24.37
N ASP A 89 -25.82 31.05 25.12
CA ASP A 89 -24.69 31.79 24.56
C ASP A 89 -23.71 30.82 23.87
N GLY A 90 -23.27 31.17 22.66
CA GLY A 90 -22.37 30.34 21.86
C GLY A 90 -22.00 30.95 20.51
N GLU A 91 -21.20 30.22 19.73
CA GLU A 91 -20.91 30.61 18.34
C GLU A 91 -22.20 30.54 17.51
N LYS A 92 -22.54 31.66 16.88
CA LYS A 92 -23.72 31.76 16.02
C LYS A 92 -23.34 31.48 14.57
N ILE A 93 -24.14 30.64 13.91
CA ILE A 93 -23.97 30.26 12.51
C ILE A 93 -25.21 30.75 11.75
N SER A 94 -25.00 31.49 10.67
CA SER A 94 -26.13 31.94 9.84
C SER A 94 -26.85 30.76 9.19
N LYS A 95 -28.15 30.90 8.91
CA LYS A 95 -28.92 29.89 8.15
C LYS A 95 -28.22 29.48 6.86
N ASN A 96 -27.67 30.45 6.13
CA ASN A 96 -26.99 30.23 4.86
C ASN A 96 -25.69 29.42 5.05
N ASP A 97 -24.90 29.72 6.07
CA ASP A 97 -23.67 28.97 6.36
C ASP A 97 -23.98 27.53 6.77
N LEU A 98 -25.05 27.32 7.54
CA LEU A 98 -25.51 25.98 7.92
C LEU A 98 -25.96 25.17 6.70
N ILE A 99 -26.73 25.78 5.78
CA ILE A 99 -27.12 25.16 4.51
C ILE A 99 -25.87 24.77 3.71
N ASN A 100 -24.90 25.68 3.54
CA ASN A 100 -23.65 25.41 2.82
C ASN A 100 -22.85 24.24 3.42
N ILE A 101 -22.80 24.15 4.76
CA ILE A 101 -22.18 23.02 5.47
C ILE A 101 -22.85 21.71 5.08
N ILE A 102 -24.18 21.68 5.07
CA ILE A 102 -24.95 20.45 4.87
C ILE A 102 -24.97 20.03 3.40
N GLU A 103 -25.05 20.96 2.46
CA GLU A 103 -24.90 20.63 1.03
C GLU A 103 -23.56 19.97 0.74
N SER A 104 -22.50 20.42 1.42
CA SER A 104 -21.15 19.90 1.26
C SER A 104 -21.00 18.48 1.82
N ILE A 105 -21.87 18.05 2.73
CA ILE A 105 -21.83 16.70 3.33
C ILE A 105 -22.01 15.59 2.30
N LYS A 106 -22.85 15.82 1.28
CA LYS A 106 -23.16 14.81 0.25
C LYS A 106 -21.90 14.29 -0.45
N TYR A 107 -20.86 15.11 -0.54
CA TYR A 107 -19.62 14.80 -1.25
C TYR A 107 -18.59 14.06 -0.38
N ILE A 108 -18.76 14.05 0.95
CA ILE A 108 -17.82 13.38 1.86
C ILE A 108 -17.69 11.88 1.54
N ARG A 109 -18.78 11.23 1.13
CA ARG A 109 -18.78 9.80 0.78
C ARG A 109 -17.89 9.48 -0.42
N GLN A 110 -17.64 10.46 -1.29
CA GLN A 110 -16.79 10.30 -2.47
C GLN A 110 -15.30 10.34 -2.11
N ILE A 111 -14.94 10.88 -0.92
CA ILE A 111 -13.56 10.93 -0.45
C ILE A 111 -13.06 9.49 -0.18
N PRO A 112 -12.00 9.03 -0.87
CA PRO A 112 -11.41 7.72 -0.65
C PRO A 112 -10.95 7.52 0.80
N ALA A 113 -10.90 6.27 1.27
CA ALA A 113 -10.36 5.97 2.61
C ALA A 113 -8.90 6.42 2.79
N ARG A 114 -8.12 6.39 1.71
CA ARG A 114 -6.77 6.94 1.64
C ARG A 114 -6.57 7.64 0.31
N PHE A 115 -6.04 8.86 0.35
CA PHE A 115 -5.94 9.72 -0.82
C PHE A 115 -4.68 10.59 -0.74
N LYS A 116 -4.29 11.18 -1.86
CA LYS A 116 -3.25 12.21 -1.94
C LYS A 116 -3.91 13.54 -2.26
N ILE A 117 -3.49 14.59 -1.56
CA ILE A 117 -3.97 15.94 -1.78
C ILE A 117 -3.01 16.62 -2.74
N LYS A 118 -3.47 16.96 -3.95
CA LYS A 118 -2.70 17.77 -4.89
C LYS A 118 -3.19 19.21 -4.82
N ILE A 119 -2.29 20.13 -4.44
CA ILE A 119 -2.59 21.56 -4.40
C ILE A 119 -2.46 22.11 -5.82
N LEU A 120 -3.52 22.76 -6.30
CA LEU A 120 -3.57 23.39 -7.62
C LEU A 120 -3.41 24.91 -7.52
N ASN A 121 -3.95 25.52 -6.46
CA ASN A 121 -3.80 26.94 -6.17
C ASN A 121 -3.34 27.12 -4.72
N ASP A 122 -2.10 27.58 -4.56
CA ASP A 122 -1.43 27.69 -3.27
C ASP A 122 -1.92 28.87 -2.41
N GLU A 123 -2.55 29.86 -3.03
CA GLU A 123 -3.09 31.07 -2.37
C GLU A 123 -4.46 30.81 -1.72
N LYS A 124 -5.21 29.82 -2.24
CA LYS A 124 -6.57 29.50 -1.78
C LYS A 124 -6.62 28.43 -0.69
N VAL A 125 -5.47 27.92 -0.25
CA VAL A 125 -5.40 26.83 0.74
C VAL A 125 -4.59 27.23 1.97
N PRO A 126 -5.02 26.79 3.17
CA PRO A 126 -4.28 27.11 4.39
C PRO A 126 -2.94 26.38 4.43
N SER A 127 -1.92 27.02 5.02
CA SER A 127 -0.55 26.48 5.10
C SER A 127 -0.47 25.11 5.77
N ILE A 128 -1.39 24.79 6.67
CA ILE A 128 -1.45 23.48 7.33
C ILE A 128 -1.74 22.35 6.35
N LEU A 129 -2.56 22.59 5.32
CA LEU A 129 -2.90 21.61 4.29
C LEU A 129 -1.68 21.23 3.43
N LYS A 130 -0.72 22.16 3.28
CA LYS A 130 0.53 21.94 2.54
C LYS A 130 1.41 20.86 3.17
N ARG A 131 1.26 20.60 4.47
CA ARG A 131 1.94 19.48 5.13
C ARG A 131 1.31 18.14 4.73
N PHE A 132 -0.01 18.12 4.55
CA PHE A 132 -0.77 16.94 4.17
C PHE A 132 -0.65 16.58 2.67
N SER A 133 -0.28 17.52 1.80
CA SER A 133 -0.09 17.24 0.36
C SER A 133 1.17 16.43 0.03
N ARG A 134 2.14 16.35 0.95
CA ARG A 134 3.41 15.64 0.73
C ARG A 134 3.28 14.13 0.76
N HIS A 135 2.29 13.60 1.47
CA HIS A 135 2.14 12.18 1.72
C HIS A 135 0.69 11.72 1.52
N PRO A 136 0.48 10.44 1.24
CA PRO A 136 -0.81 9.79 1.42
C PRO A 136 -1.45 10.10 2.77
N VAL A 137 -2.69 10.57 2.76
CA VAL A 137 -3.47 10.88 3.95
C VAL A 137 -4.60 9.87 4.11
N GLU A 138 -4.83 9.45 5.35
CA GLU A 138 -5.96 8.60 5.71
C GLU A 138 -7.17 9.46 6.10
N ARG A 139 -8.35 9.08 5.60
CA ARG A 139 -9.61 9.82 5.83
C ARG A 139 -9.91 9.94 7.33
N GLU A 140 -9.59 8.91 8.12
CA GLU A 140 -9.75 8.90 9.58
C GLU A 140 -8.86 9.94 10.29
N LEU A 141 -7.69 10.21 9.74
CA LEU A 141 -6.79 11.21 10.30
C LEU A 141 -7.37 12.62 10.15
N ILE A 142 -7.98 12.92 8.99
CA ILE A 142 -8.67 14.19 8.78
C ILE A 142 -9.95 14.29 9.61
N LEU A 143 -10.71 13.20 9.76
CA LEU A 143 -11.89 13.17 10.62
C LEU A 143 -11.59 13.58 12.06
N ASN A 144 -10.38 13.29 12.55
CA ASN A 144 -9.98 13.60 13.91
C ASN A 144 -9.19 14.90 14.06
N SER A 145 -8.77 15.50 12.94
CA SER A 145 -7.98 16.74 12.90
C SER A 145 -8.70 17.91 13.59
N SER A 146 -7.93 18.76 14.27
CA SER A 146 -8.38 20.03 14.84
C SER A 146 -8.13 21.22 13.92
N SER A 147 -7.55 21.01 12.74
CA SER A 147 -7.14 22.13 11.86
C SER A 147 -8.08 22.35 10.66
N PHE A 148 -8.70 21.28 10.16
CA PHE A 148 -9.67 21.34 9.08
C PHE A 148 -10.46 20.02 9.04
N SER A 149 -11.65 20.06 8.47
CA SER A 149 -12.56 18.92 8.34
C SER A 149 -12.57 18.36 6.91
N LEU A 150 -13.19 17.19 6.73
CA LEU A 150 -13.44 16.63 5.39
C LEU A 150 -14.31 17.55 4.53
N LEU A 151 -15.20 18.32 5.15
CA LEU A 151 -16.04 19.31 4.46
C LEU A 151 -15.22 20.45 3.87
N ASP A 152 -14.18 20.89 4.58
CA ASP A 152 -13.28 21.93 4.08
C ASP A 152 -12.49 21.41 2.86
N LEU A 153 -12.10 20.13 2.84
CA LEU A 153 -11.51 19.49 1.66
C LEU A 153 -12.49 19.47 0.47
N CYS A 154 -13.75 19.07 0.68
CA CYS A 154 -14.76 19.11 -0.39
C CYS A 154 -14.96 20.52 -0.94
N LYS A 155 -14.96 21.53 -0.06
CA LYS A 155 -15.08 22.94 -0.46
C LYS A 155 -13.90 23.37 -1.33
N TRP A 156 -12.67 23.14 -0.88
CA TRP A 156 -11.47 23.49 -1.65
C TRP A 156 -11.35 22.72 -2.96
N GLU A 157 -11.86 21.48 -3.03
CA GLU A 157 -11.89 20.72 -4.27
C GLU A 157 -12.90 21.32 -5.27
N LYS A 158 -14.11 21.69 -4.81
CA LYS A 158 -15.10 22.39 -5.64
C LYS A 158 -14.61 23.74 -6.15
N GLU A 159 -13.87 24.48 -5.33
CA GLU A 159 -13.27 25.77 -5.69
C GLU A 159 -12.06 25.62 -6.64
N GLY A 160 -11.67 24.39 -6.99
CA GLY A 160 -10.52 24.10 -7.84
C GLY A 160 -9.17 24.39 -7.17
N ALA A 161 -9.14 24.56 -5.85
CA ALA A 161 -7.92 24.85 -5.10
C ALA A 161 -7.09 23.57 -4.87
N ILE A 162 -7.75 22.43 -4.70
CA ILE A 162 -7.12 21.11 -4.55
C ILE A 162 -7.76 20.06 -5.47
N LYS A 163 -7.06 18.94 -5.63
CA LYS A 163 -7.59 17.70 -6.22
C LYS A 163 -7.30 16.53 -5.29
N LEU A 164 -8.31 15.71 -5.01
CA LEU A 164 -8.16 14.49 -4.23
C LEU A 164 -7.88 13.31 -5.17
N GLU A 165 -6.67 12.78 -5.11
CA GLU A 165 -6.25 11.64 -5.93
C GLU A 165 -6.37 10.34 -5.14
N LYS A 166 -7.12 9.37 -5.68
CA LYS A 166 -7.17 8.02 -5.13
C LYS A 166 -5.83 7.34 -5.31
N ILE A 167 -5.32 6.71 -4.26
CA ILE A 167 -4.08 5.94 -4.34
C ILE A 167 -4.40 4.58 -4.95
N ASN A 168 -3.75 4.26 -6.05
CA ASN A 168 -3.92 2.97 -6.70
C ASN A 168 -3.31 1.87 -5.83
N LEU A 169 -3.98 0.72 -5.75
CA LEU A 169 -3.49 -0.46 -5.02
C LEU A 169 -2.13 -0.92 -5.54
N MET A 170 -1.84 -0.74 -6.84
CA MET A 170 -0.55 -1.05 -7.43
C MET A 170 0.61 -0.27 -6.81
N ASP A 171 0.40 1.00 -6.45
CA ASP A 171 1.43 1.82 -5.79
C ASP A 171 1.76 1.31 -4.38
N ARG A 172 0.84 0.56 -3.74
CA ARG A 172 1.09 -0.10 -2.44
C ARG A 172 1.89 -1.39 -2.57
N ILE A 173 1.69 -2.17 -3.63
CA ILE A 173 2.22 -3.54 -3.73
C ILE A 173 3.54 -3.56 -4.52
N ALA A 174 3.80 -2.56 -5.37
CA ALA A 174 5.04 -2.45 -6.14
C ALA A 174 6.33 -2.58 -5.29
N PRO A 175 6.46 -1.96 -4.10
CA PRO A 175 7.65 -2.12 -3.27
C PRO A 175 7.83 -3.55 -2.74
N LEU A 176 6.71 -4.24 -2.50
CA LEU A 176 6.67 -5.59 -1.94
C LEU A 176 7.05 -6.63 -3.01
N PHE A 177 6.54 -6.45 -4.24
CA PHE A 177 6.98 -7.24 -5.40
C PHE A 177 8.45 -7.01 -5.73
N ALA A 178 8.94 -5.77 -5.67
CA ALA A 178 10.35 -5.46 -5.87
C ALA A 178 11.24 -6.16 -4.82
N GLY A 179 10.82 -6.13 -3.55
CA GLY A 179 11.50 -6.84 -2.47
C GLY A 179 11.55 -8.35 -2.68
N ILE A 180 10.42 -8.98 -3.03
CA ILE A 180 10.36 -10.42 -3.33
C ILE A 180 11.26 -10.78 -4.52
N ALA A 181 11.19 -10.02 -5.61
CA ALA A 181 12.02 -10.26 -6.79
C ALA A 181 13.52 -10.19 -6.47
N PHE A 182 13.94 -9.22 -5.65
CA PHE A 182 15.33 -9.12 -5.22
C PHE A 182 15.81 -10.34 -4.44
N VAL A 183 14.97 -10.86 -3.53
CA VAL A 183 15.28 -12.09 -2.76
C VAL A 183 15.45 -13.29 -3.69
N PHE A 184 14.61 -13.45 -4.70
CA PHE A 184 14.74 -14.53 -5.69
C PHE A 184 16.02 -14.40 -6.52
N ILE A 185 16.37 -13.18 -6.96
CA ILE A 185 17.62 -12.93 -7.70
C ILE A 185 18.83 -13.22 -6.81
N ALA A 186 18.81 -12.80 -5.55
CA ALA A 186 19.87 -13.09 -4.60
C ALA A 186 20.01 -14.61 -4.34
N ALA A 187 18.90 -15.33 -4.15
CA ALA A 187 18.92 -16.77 -3.93
C ALA A 187 19.47 -17.54 -5.14
N THR A 188 19.05 -17.18 -6.36
CA THR A 188 19.55 -17.80 -7.60
C THR A 188 21.03 -17.50 -7.85
N ALA A 189 21.49 -16.28 -7.53
CA ALA A 189 22.91 -15.97 -7.52
C ALA A 189 23.67 -16.87 -6.54
N VAL A 190 23.24 -16.96 -5.28
CA VAL A 190 23.89 -17.80 -4.25
C VAL A 190 23.96 -19.26 -4.70
N ILE A 191 22.89 -19.83 -5.25
CA ILE A 191 22.88 -21.21 -5.78
C ILE A 191 23.86 -21.37 -6.95
N SER A 192 23.94 -20.40 -7.86
CA SER A 192 24.85 -20.44 -9.02
C SER A 192 26.34 -20.33 -8.64
N PHE A 193 26.64 -19.79 -7.46
CA PHE A 193 27.98 -19.68 -6.90
C PHE A 193 28.33 -20.81 -5.91
N PHE A 194 27.41 -21.74 -5.61
CA PHE A 194 27.73 -22.86 -4.73
C PHE A 194 28.70 -23.83 -5.43
N PRO A 195 29.86 -24.14 -4.80
CA PRO A 195 30.91 -24.95 -5.42
C PRO A 195 30.47 -26.38 -5.71
N PHE A 196 29.52 -26.90 -4.92
CA PHE A 196 29.05 -28.29 -5.00
C PHE A 196 28.43 -28.67 -6.36
N GLY A 197 27.60 -27.79 -6.93
CA GLY A 197 26.99 -28.02 -8.24
C GLY A 197 28.03 -28.05 -9.36
N ARG A 198 29.05 -27.18 -9.29
CA ARG A 198 30.13 -27.14 -10.28
C ARG A 198 31.04 -28.37 -10.16
N THR A 199 31.34 -28.84 -8.95
CA THR A 199 32.09 -30.08 -8.73
C THR A 199 31.41 -31.30 -9.36
N ILE A 200 30.10 -31.45 -9.21
CA ILE A 200 29.34 -32.55 -9.83
C ILE A 200 29.41 -32.49 -11.36
N VAL A 201 29.18 -31.32 -11.96
CA VAL A 201 29.25 -31.16 -13.42
C VAL A 201 30.66 -31.44 -13.94
N THR A 202 31.70 -31.00 -13.21
CA THR A 202 33.08 -31.34 -13.54
C THR A 202 33.34 -32.84 -13.48
N TYR A 203 32.80 -33.54 -12.47
CA TYR A 203 32.92 -34.99 -12.36
C TYR A 203 32.26 -35.73 -13.54
N VAL A 204 31.04 -35.34 -13.92
CA VAL A 204 30.34 -35.90 -15.10
C VAL A 204 31.16 -35.71 -16.37
N LYS A 205 31.72 -34.51 -16.59
CA LYS A 205 32.60 -34.25 -17.74
C LYS A 205 33.87 -35.11 -17.75
N LEU A 206 34.46 -35.36 -16.58
CA LEU A 206 35.63 -36.26 -16.48
C LEU A 206 35.26 -37.70 -16.84
N GLN A 207 34.06 -38.16 -16.46
CA GLN A 207 33.55 -39.49 -16.83
C GLN A 207 33.21 -39.60 -18.33
N GLU A 208 32.65 -38.55 -18.95
CA GLU A 208 32.44 -38.54 -20.40
C GLU A 208 33.78 -38.66 -21.17
N LEU A 209 34.82 -37.97 -20.69
CA LEU A 209 36.17 -38.05 -21.25
C LEU A 209 36.87 -39.39 -21.00
N GLU A 210 36.49 -40.12 -19.95
CA GLU A 210 37.12 -41.40 -19.61
C GLU A 210 37.08 -42.38 -20.78
N ASN A 211 35.92 -42.54 -21.42
CA ASN A 211 35.75 -43.46 -22.54
C ASN A 211 36.56 -43.04 -23.78
N GLU A 212 36.53 -41.75 -24.12
CA GLU A 212 37.29 -41.21 -25.26
C GLU A 212 38.80 -41.41 -25.06
N ILE A 213 39.31 -41.10 -23.87
CA ILE A 213 40.73 -41.21 -23.55
C ILE A 213 41.14 -42.68 -23.44
N ASN A 214 40.32 -43.56 -22.85
CA ASN A 214 40.60 -44.99 -22.81
C ASN A 214 40.64 -45.61 -24.21
N CYS A 215 39.71 -45.24 -25.10
CA CYS A 215 39.73 -45.66 -26.50
C CYS A 215 41.03 -45.24 -27.20
N LYS A 216 41.45 -43.97 -27.03
CA LYS A 216 42.73 -43.48 -27.56
C LYS A 216 43.95 -44.20 -26.99
N ARG A 217 43.95 -44.53 -25.70
CA ARG A 217 45.03 -45.30 -25.06
C ARG A 217 45.12 -46.71 -25.61
N ILE A 218 43.98 -47.37 -25.83
CA ILE A 218 43.89 -48.73 -26.41
C ILE A 218 44.42 -48.75 -27.84
N LEU A 219 44.05 -47.76 -28.65
CA LEU A 219 44.48 -47.63 -30.04
C LEU A 219 45.91 -47.05 -30.17
N ASN A 220 46.62 -46.86 -29.05
CA ASN A 220 47.97 -46.28 -28.98
C ASN A 220 48.10 -44.90 -29.67
N TYR A 221 47.03 -44.10 -29.66
CA TYR A 221 47.10 -42.73 -30.15
C TYR A 221 47.86 -41.82 -29.19
N ARG A 222 48.55 -40.82 -29.73
CA ARG A 222 49.18 -39.76 -28.94
C ARG A 222 48.11 -38.86 -28.31
N ILE A 223 48.03 -38.87 -26.98
CA ILE A 223 47.10 -38.02 -26.22
C ILE A 223 47.86 -36.80 -25.69
N PRO A 224 47.38 -35.56 -25.92
CA PRO A 224 48.00 -34.38 -25.35
C PRO A 224 47.80 -34.32 -23.82
N GLU A 225 48.79 -33.78 -23.10
CA GLU A 225 48.67 -33.59 -21.64
C GLU A 225 47.56 -32.60 -21.27
N ILE A 226 47.28 -31.63 -22.14
CA ILE A 226 46.17 -30.68 -21.99
C ILE A 226 45.06 -31.04 -22.97
N LEU A 227 43.89 -31.40 -22.46
CA LEU A 227 42.75 -31.75 -23.30
C LEU A 227 42.03 -30.49 -23.80
N PRO A 228 41.44 -30.51 -25.01
CA PRO A 228 40.71 -29.37 -25.58
C PRO A 228 39.29 -29.21 -24.98
N VAL A 229 39.12 -29.53 -23.69
CA VAL A 229 37.84 -29.49 -22.99
C VAL A 229 38.02 -28.72 -21.68
N LYS A 230 37.01 -27.93 -21.32
CA LYS A 230 36.95 -27.19 -20.07
C LYS A 230 35.90 -27.77 -19.12
N ASP A 231 36.21 -27.72 -17.83
CA ASP A 231 35.29 -28.13 -16.76
C ASP A 231 34.23 -27.06 -16.44
N ALA A 232 33.49 -27.24 -15.34
CA ALA A 232 32.47 -26.28 -14.89
C ALA A 232 33.05 -24.99 -14.25
N PHE A 233 34.35 -24.99 -13.93
CA PHE A 233 35.10 -23.83 -13.45
C PHE A 233 35.86 -23.11 -14.58
N LEU A 234 35.65 -23.53 -15.83
CA LEU A 234 36.35 -23.06 -17.03
C LEU A 234 37.86 -23.37 -17.04
N ASN A 235 38.31 -24.31 -16.21
CA ASN A 235 39.67 -24.81 -16.19
C ASN A 235 39.83 -25.88 -17.27
N ARG A 236 41.05 -26.01 -17.83
CA ARG A 236 41.37 -27.10 -18.77
C ARG A 236 41.54 -28.41 -18.00
N ILE A 237 41.09 -29.51 -18.59
CA ILE A 237 41.27 -30.85 -18.05
C ILE A 237 42.60 -31.40 -18.56
N TYR A 238 43.37 -32.04 -17.67
CA TYR A 238 44.70 -32.59 -17.96
C TYR A 238 44.67 -34.11 -17.95
N TYR A 239 45.45 -34.72 -18.84
CA TYR A 239 45.73 -36.15 -18.84
C TYR A 239 47.19 -36.40 -18.46
N LYS A 240 47.45 -37.01 -17.30
CA LYS A 240 48.80 -37.27 -16.79
C LYS A 240 48.88 -38.57 -16.03
N ASN A 241 49.86 -39.41 -16.35
CA ASN A 241 50.14 -40.68 -15.65
C ASN A 241 48.90 -41.58 -15.48
N GLY A 242 48.06 -41.70 -16.52
CA GLY A 242 46.84 -42.51 -16.46
C GLY A 242 45.70 -41.91 -15.64
N LYS A 243 45.71 -40.59 -15.39
CA LYS A 243 44.67 -39.88 -14.66
C LYS A 243 44.15 -38.70 -15.47
N LEU A 244 42.86 -38.42 -15.33
CA LEU A 244 42.25 -37.15 -15.73
C LEU A 244 42.20 -36.23 -14.50
N ILE A 245 42.67 -35.00 -14.65
CA ILE A 245 42.80 -34.04 -13.57
C ILE A 245 42.14 -32.73 -14.00
N SER A 246 41.12 -32.31 -13.24
CA SER A 246 40.59 -30.95 -13.30
C SER A 246 41.20 -30.15 -12.15
N PRO A 247 41.89 -29.04 -12.43
CA PRO A 247 42.42 -28.17 -11.40
C PRO A 247 41.32 -27.58 -10.52
N GLY A 248 41.61 -27.40 -9.24
CA GLY A 248 40.78 -26.63 -8.32
C GLY A 248 40.58 -25.16 -8.75
N PRO A 249 39.85 -24.35 -7.96
CA PRO A 249 39.59 -22.94 -8.26
C PRO A 249 40.86 -22.08 -8.43
N ASP A 250 41.98 -22.52 -7.87
CA ASP A 250 43.30 -21.89 -7.95
C ASP A 250 44.00 -22.13 -9.31
N ARG A 251 43.44 -22.99 -10.15
CA ARG A 251 43.90 -23.33 -11.51
C ARG A 251 45.28 -23.99 -11.56
N ARG A 252 45.77 -24.54 -10.44
CA ARG A 252 47.08 -25.19 -10.35
C ARG A 252 46.90 -26.69 -10.17
N ILE A 253 47.62 -27.47 -10.97
CA ILE A 253 47.64 -28.93 -10.86
C ILE A 253 48.53 -29.35 -9.69
N GLY A 254 48.14 -30.41 -8.99
CA GLY A 254 48.84 -30.99 -7.87
C GLY A 254 48.40 -30.43 -6.52
N THR A 255 47.27 -29.71 -6.46
CA THR A 255 46.72 -29.19 -5.22
C THR A 255 45.67 -30.12 -4.63
N LYS A 256 45.35 -29.94 -3.35
CA LYS A 256 44.35 -30.78 -2.65
C LYS A 256 42.94 -30.62 -3.20
N ASP A 257 42.68 -29.50 -3.88
CA ASP A 257 41.37 -29.14 -4.41
C ASP A 257 41.13 -29.69 -5.83
N ASP A 258 42.12 -30.38 -6.41
CA ASP A 258 42.02 -31.01 -7.71
C ASP A 258 41.03 -32.18 -7.70
N ILE A 259 40.19 -32.23 -8.74
CA ILE A 259 39.32 -33.37 -8.99
C ILE A 259 40.08 -34.35 -9.88
N VAL A 260 40.42 -35.51 -9.31
CA VAL A 260 41.24 -36.53 -9.96
C VAL A 260 40.42 -37.78 -10.24
N LEU A 261 40.36 -38.18 -11.51
CA LEU A 261 39.77 -39.45 -11.94
C LEU A 261 40.89 -40.37 -12.44
N LYS A 262 41.11 -41.51 -11.76
CA LYS A 262 42.09 -42.51 -12.20
C LYS A 262 41.45 -43.37 -13.28
N LEU A 263 42.09 -43.45 -14.45
CA LEU A 263 41.64 -44.33 -15.52
C LEU A 263 42.02 -45.79 -15.22
N PRO A 264 41.29 -46.77 -15.77
CA PRO A 264 41.61 -48.18 -15.61
C PRO A 264 43.00 -48.54 -16.14
N ASP A 265 43.60 -49.54 -15.51
CA ASP A 265 44.89 -50.12 -15.92
C ASP A 265 44.67 -51.04 -17.12
N LEU A 266 45.41 -50.78 -18.21
CA LEU A 266 45.28 -51.53 -19.48
C LEU A 266 46.03 -52.88 -19.46
N LYS A 267 46.88 -53.10 -18.45
CA LYS A 267 47.62 -54.35 -18.25
C LYS A 267 46.69 -55.41 -17.67
N GLY A 268 45.80 -55.96 -18.49
CA GLY A 268 44.87 -57.02 -18.11
C GLY A 268 43.41 -56.79 -18.51
N SER A 269 43.07 -55.66 -19.13
CA SER A 269 41.71 -55.41 -19.62
C SER A 269 41.45 -56.19 -20.92
N SER A 270 40.46 -57.09 -20.90
CA SER A 270 39.92 -57.76 -22.08
C SER A 270 39.35 -56.69 -23.03
N LEU A 271 40.00 -56.51 -24.17
CA LEU A 271 39.65 -55.52 -25.19
C LEU A 271 38.29 -55.84 -25.83
N PHE A 272 37.23 -55.19 -25.38
CA PHE A 272 36.05 -54.92 -26.20
C PHE A 272 35.65 -53.45 -26.00
N VAL A 273 36.10 -52.61 -26.93
CA VAL A 273 35.56 -51.27 -27.13
C VAL A 273 34.68 -51.37 -28.38
N ILE A 274 33.36 -51.39 -28.19
CA ILE A 274 32.43 -51.19 -29.31
C ILE A 274 32.45 -49.68 -29.61
N PRO A 275 32.66 -49.26 -30.87
CA PRO A 275 32.64 -47.85 -31.26
C PRO A 275 31.29 -47.17 -31.01
#